data_AF-E9IYD5-F1
#
_entry.id   AF-E9IYD5-F1
#
_cell.length_a   1.000
_cell.length_b   1.000
_cell.length_c   1.000
_cell.angle_alpha   90.00
_cell.angle_beta   90.00
_cell.angle_gamma   90.00
#
_symmetry.space_group_name_H-M   'P 1'
#
loop_
_entity.id
_entity.type
_entity.pdbx_description
1 polymer ?
#
loop_
_entity_poly.entity_id
_entity_poly.type
_entity_poly.pdbx_seq_one_letter_code
_entity_poly.pdbx_strand_id
1 'polypeptide(L)'
;MQRTYLFVILILISVFSVCCLAMNQNSFGNTTKTRLKILGVFGHLGKSHFDVFKPLLEELARRGHELTVVSYFPRTDSAKMKEPLPNYKDIDLVDPEIGVFVDVIDLERINHAWFRPLRELHMLRYMADYACNTGLRSLAVKTFLQSDEKFDLILTENFNTDCYLGFIYRFKAPYIAMSSHQIMPWTNNDMGNADDPSYISVLFLGFTKPLDFFSRMQNVMWLSLSKMIYEYWFRSADQAIANEVFGPGLPKLKEIAQQSQALLVNTHSSIHGSRPQLPNVVEIGGLHISSKIKPLPKDVAEFLDSAHEGVLYFSLGSMIKMHSMPRKKLDMILNVIDSIPRKVLWKWEADELPRKLDNVMFRKWLPQFDVISK
;
A
#
# COMPACT_ATOMS: atom_id res chain seq x y z
N MET A 1 2.88 -40.48 -47.10
CA MET A 1 1.54 -40.39 -46.48
C MET A 1 1.57 -40.55 -44.96
N GLN A 2 2.24 -41.55 -44.38
CA GLN A 2 2.22 -41.83 -42.93
C GLN A 2 2.79 -40.72 -42.01
N ARG A 3 3.80 -39.95 -42.45
CA ARG A 3 4.39 -38.86 -41.65
C ARG A 3 3.49 -37.64 -41.50
N THR A 4 2.60 -37.39 -42.47
CA THR A 4 1.69 -36.24 -42.46
C THR A 4 0.53 -36.46 -41.47
N TYR A 5 0.07 -37.71 -41.33
CA TYR A 5 -0.99 -38.06 -40.35
C TYR A 5 -0.51 -37.94 -38.90
N LEU A 6 0.73 -38.30 -38.60
CA LEU A 6 1.29 -38.20 -37.25
C LEU A 6 1.41 -36.74 -36.79
N PHE A 7 1.75 -35.83 -37.70
CA PHE A 7 1.87 -34.40 -37.42
C PHE A 7 0.51 -33.74 -37.16
N VAL A 8 -0.53 -34.14 -37.90
CA VAL A 8 -1.90 -33.66 -37.71
C VAL A 8 -2.49 -34.17 -36.39
N ILE A 9 -2.21 -35.41 -36.00
CA ILE A 9 -2.65 -35.98 -34.72
C ILE A 9 -1.98 -35.27 -33.54
N LEU A 10 -0.67 -34.97 -33.62
CA LEU A 10 0.04 -34.23 -32.58
C LEU A 10 -0.47 -32.79 -32.44
N ILE A 11 -0.80 -32.12 -33.55
CA ILE A 11 -1.42 -30.78 -33.52
C ILE A 11 -2.81 -30.87 -32.88
N LEU A 12 -3.65 -31.83 -33.26
CA LEU A 12 -4.98 -31.99 -32.68
C LEU A 12 -4.94 -32.30 -31.18
N ILE A 13 -4.02 -33.13 -30.71
CA ILE A 13 -3.83 -33.40 -29.28
C ILE A 13 -3.33 -32.15 -28.54
N SER A 14 -2.43 -31.36 -29.14
CA SER A 14 -1.99 -30.09 -28.55
C SER A 14 -3.11 -29.05 -28.46
N VAL A 15 -3.96 -28.95 -29.49
CA VAL A 15 -5.10 -28.03 -29.53
C VAL A 15 -6.20 -28.48 -28.56
N PHE A 16 -6.46 -29.78 -28.43
CA PHE A 16 -7.41 -30.30 -27.45
C PHE A 16 -6.91 -30.23 -26.00
N SER A 17 -5.60 -30.41 -25.75
CA SER A 17 -5.02 -30.24 -24.42
C SER A 17 -5.05 -28.78 -23.96
N VAL A 18 -4.83 -27.84 -24.89
CA VAL A 18 -4.97 -26.39 -24.62
C VAL A 18 -6.44 -25.99 -24.44
N CYS A 19 -7.40 -26.62 -25.14
CA CYS A 19 -8.83 -26.37 -24.91
C CYS A 19 -9.34 -26.93 -23.58
N CYS A 20 -8.84 -28.09 -23.13
CA CYS A 20 -9.26 -28.67 -21.85
C CYS A 20 -8.66 -27.95 -20.63
N LEU A 21 -7.55 -27.24 -20.78
CA LEU A 21 -6.98 -26.39 -19.71
C LEU A 21 -7.64 -25.00 -19.63
N ALA A 22 -8.48 -24.63 -20.61
CA ALA A 22 -9.23 -23.37 -20.61
C ALA A 22 -10.63 -23.47 -19.97
N MET A 23 -11.02 -24.64 -19.45
CA MET A 23 -12.30 -24.84 -18.76
C MET A 23 -12.14 -24.82 -17.24
N ASN A 24 -11.50 -23.78 -16.73
CA ASN A 24 -11.86 -23.23 -15.43
C ASN A 24 -12.14 -21.74 -15.65
N GLN A 25 -13.13 -21.47 -16.51
CA GLN A 25 -13.78 -20.17 -16.49
C GLN A 25 -14.37 -20.01 -15.09
N ASN A 26 -13.67 -19.28 -14.24
CA ASN A 26 -14.32 -18.58 -13.13
C ASN A 26 -15.37 -17.71 -13.80
N SER A 27 -16.59 -18.22 -13.88
CA SER A 27 -17.74 -17.44 -14.25
C SER A 27 -17.73 -16.25 -13.30
N PHE A 28 -17.63 -15.02 -13.82
CA PHE A 28 -18.06 -13.86 -13.09
C PHE A 28 -19.51 -14.15 -12.68
N GLY A 29 -19.70 -14.58 -11.44
CA GLY A 29 -21.03 -14.77 -10.89
C GLY A 29 -21.70 -13.42 -11.01
N ASN A 30 -22.65 -13.29 -11.93
CA ASN A 30 -23.45 -12.10 -12.07
C ASN A 30 -24.30 -12.04 -10.80
N THR A 31 -23.76 -11.44 -9.73
CA THR A 31 -24.44 -11.45 -8.45
C THR A 31 -25.62 -10.50 -8.58
N THR A 32 -26.83 -11.04 -8.56
CA THR A 32 -28.08 -10.28 -8.38
C THR A 32 -28.19 -9.71 -6.96
N LYS A 33 -27.19 -9.95 -6.12
CA LYS A 33 -27.11 -9.50 -4.74
C LYS A 33 -26.83 -8.01 -4.73
N THR A 34 -27.82 -7.23 -4.31
CA THR A 34 -27.69 -5.77 -4.14
C THR A 34 -26.85 -5.40 -2.92
N ARG A 35 -26.67 -6.33 -1.98
CA ARG A 35 -25.91 -6.16 -0.74
C ARG A 35 -24.89 -7.27 -0.56
N LEU A 36 -23.62 -6.91 -0.57
CA LEU A 36 -22.49 -7.83 -0.36
C LEU A 36 -21.97 -7.73 1.08
N LYS A 37 -21.46 -8.83 1.60
CA LYS A 37 -20.69 -8.90 2.83
C LYS A 37 -19.20 -8.96 2.50
N ILE A 38 -18.48 -7.90 2.83
CA ILE A 38 -17.11 -7.64 2.39
C ILE A 38 -16.19 -7.67 3.60
N LEU A 39 -15.08 -8.40 3.50
CA LEU A 39 -14.00 -8.37 4.47
C LEU A 39 -12.86 -7.50 3.93
N GLY A 40 -12.54 -6.41 4.61
CA GLY A 40 -11.33 -5.63 4.36
C GLY A 40 -10.19 -6.11 5.27
N VAL A 41 -9.02 -6.43 4.71
CA VAL A 41 -7.84 -6.89 5.46
C VAL A 41 -6.65 -5.98 5.13
N PHE A 42 -6.31 -5.08 6.06
CA PHE A 42 -5.31 -4.04 5.87
C PHE A 42 -4.33 -4.05 7.05
N GLY A 43 -3.40 -5.00 7.00
CA GLY A 43 -2.46 -5.29 8.09
C GLY A 43 -1.23 -4.40 8.17
N HIS A 44 -1.05 -3.43 7.26
CA HIS A 44 0.10 -2.54 7.34
C HIS A 44 -0.11 -1.42 8.37
N LEU A 45 0.91 -1.14 9.19
CA LEU A 45 0.86 -0.15 10.27
C LEU A 45 1.07 1.30 9.79
N GLY A 46 1.30 1.51 8.49
CA GLY A 46 1.52 2.83 7.90
C GLY A 46 0.20 3.54 7.58
N LYS A 47 -0.04 4.70 8.22
CA LYS A 47 -1.30 5.47 8.04
C LYS A 47 -1.56 5.84 6.58
N SER A 48 -0.51 6.20 5.84
CA SER A 48 -0.59 6.59 4.43
C SER A 48 -1.10 5.46 3.54
N HIS A 49 -0.92 4.20 3.93
CA HIS A 49 -1.44 3.06 3.19
C HIS A 49 -2.95 2.94 3.39
N PHE A 50 -3.39 2.90 4.66
CA PHE A 50 -4.82 2.76 4.96
C PHE A 50 -5.65 3.95 4.49
N ASP A 51 -5.12 5.17 4.56
CA ASP A 51 -5.78 6.38 4.05
C ASP A 51 -6.13 6.25 2.55
N VAL A 52 -5.39 5.45 1.78
CA VAL A 52 -5.71 5.21 0.35
C VAL A 52 -6.98 4.40 0.19
N PHE A 53 -7.15 3.37 1.01
CA PHE A 53 -8.24 2.39 0.87
C PHE A 53 -9.51 2.81 1.60
N LYS A 54 -9.35 3.54 2.72
CA LYS A 54 -10.44 3.95 3.60
C LYS A 54 -11.64 4.57 2.86
N PRO A 55 -11.47 5.51 1.90
CA PRO A 55 -12.62 6.11 1.23
C PRO A 55 -13.47 5.11 0.45
N LEU A 56 -12.86 4.09 -0.17
CA LEU A 56 -13.59 3.01 -0.82
C LEU A 56 -14.38 2.17 0.19
N LEU A 57 -13.76 1.80 1.31
CA LEU A 57 -14.43 1.00 2.35
C LEU A 57 -15.65 1.75 2.91
N GLU A 58 -15.47 3.01 3.28
CA GLU A 58 -16.58 3.83 3.77
C GLU A 58 -17.67 4.03 2.71
N GLU A 59 -17.31 4.23 1.45
CA GLU A 59 -18.28 4.38 0.36
C GLU A 59 -19.06 3.09 0.09
N LEU A 60 -18.42 1.92 0.17
CA LEU A 60 -19.10 0.63 0.08
C LEU A 60 -20.12 0.47 1.23
N ALA A 61 -19.74 0.88 2.45
CA ALA A 61 -20.68 0.91 3.56
C ALA A 61 -21.84 1.90 3.30
N ARG A 62 -21.58 3.12 2.80
CA ARG A 62 -22.64 4.09 2.44
C ARG A 62 -23.62 3.54 1.41
N ARG A 63 -23.13 2.69 0.50
CA ARG A 63 -23.95 2.00 -0.52
C ARG A 63 -24.70 0.78 0.01
N GLY A 64 -24.59 0.49 1.30
CA GLY A 64 -25.37 -0.53 2.00
C GLY A 64 -24.67 -1.87 2.18
N HIS A 65 -23.46 -2.07 1.65
CA HIS A 65 -22.70 -3.32 1.84
C HIS A 65 -22.33 -3.53 3.31
N GLU A 66 -22.27 -4.78 3.79
CA GLU A 66 -21.78 -5.08 5.13
C GLU A 66 -20.26 -5.19 5.11
N LEU A 67 -19.57 -4.38 5.90
CA LEU A 67 -18.11 -4.40 5.97
C LEU A 67 -17.66 -4.88 7.35
N THR A 68 -16.71 -5.80 7.34
CA THR A 68 -15.84 -6.08 8.47
C THR A 68 -14.42 -5.71 8.05
N VAL A 69 -13.74 -4.83 8.78
CA VAL A 69 -12.43 -4.30 8.41
C VAL A 69 -11.41 -4.60 9.50
N VAL A 70 -10.43 -5.44 9.18
CA VAL A 70 -9.28 -5.77 10.01
C VAL A 70 -8.16 -4.78 9.68
N SER A 71 -7.80 -3.90 10.63
CA SER A 71 -6.74 -2.91 10.40
C SER A 71 -6.18 -2.31 11.70
N TYR A 72 -5.06 -1.62 11.60
CA TYR A 72 -4.49 -0.78 12.67
C TYR A 72 -5.13 0.61 12.76
N PHE A 73 -6.21 0.87 12.02
CA PHE A 73 -6.81 2.19 11.87
C PHE A 73 -8.33 2.13 12.00
N PRO A 74 -8.86 1.65 13.14
CA PRO A 74 -10.30 1.62 13.36
C PRO A 74 -10.92 3.02 13.29
N ARG A 75 -12.21 3.11 12.96
CA ARG A 75 -12.92 4.40 13.01
C ARG A 75 -12.92 4.91 14.45
N THR A 76 -12.33 6.09 14.67
CA THR A 76 -12.35 6.80 15.96
C THR A 76 -13.79 7.11 16.40
N ASP A 77 -14.04 7.22 17.70
CA ASP A 77 -15.38 7.56 18.22
C ASP A 77 -15.91 8.89 17.67
N SER A 78 -15.05 9.90 17.53
CA SER A 78 -15.43 11.17 16.92
C SER A 78 -15.87 11.02 15.46
N ALA A 79 -15.19 10.17 14.68
CA ALA A 79 -15.59 9.83 13.32
C ALA A 79 -16.91 9.04 13.27
N LYS A 80 -17.12 8.09 14.19
CA LYS A 80 -18.38 7.33 14.31
C LYS A 80 -19.56 8.23 14.68
N MET A 81 -19.35 9.20 15.57
CA MET A 81 -20.37 10.19 15.94
C MET A 81 -20.70 11.14 14.79
N LYS A 82 -19.67 11.61 14.06
CA LYS A 82 -19.85 12.54 12.93
C LYS A 82 -20.55 11.88 11.73
N GLU A 83 -20.23 10.63 11.48
CA GLU A 83 -20.82 9.85 10.38
C GLU A 83 -21.04 8.40 10.85
N PRO A 84 -22.24 8.07 11.33
CA PRO A 84 -22.58 6.70 11.69
C PRO A 84 -22.64 5.80 10.46
N LEU A 85 -21.84 4.73 10.45
CA LEU A 85 -21.89 3.66 9.44
C LEU A 85 -22.22 2.34 10.17
N PRO A 86 -23.49 2.02 10.42
CA PRO A 86 -23.89 0.89 11.28
C PRO A 86 -23.52 -0.48 10.69
N ASN A 87 -23.29 -0.53 9.38
CA ASN A 87 -22.86 -1.70 8.61
C ASN A 87 -21.34 -1.76 8.41
N TYR A 88 -20.56 -0.96 9.15
CA TYR A 88 -19.10 -0.98 9.14
C TYR A 88 -18.58 -1.43 10.51
N LYS A 89 -18.01 -2.62 10.57
CA LYS A 89 -17.44 -3.21 11.78
C LYS A 89 -15.91 -3.19 11.72
N ASP A 90 -15.28 -2.57 12.71
CA ASP A 90 -13.82 -2.61 12.89
C ASP A 90 -13.38 -3.85 13.67
N ILE A 91 -12.28 -4.45 13.25
CA ILE A 91 -11.47 -5.41 14.02
C ILE A 91 -10.11 -4.74 14.21
N ASP A 92 -9.88 -4.30 15.43
CA ASP A 92 -8.75 -3.47 15.80
C ASP A 92 -7.47 -4.32 15.98
N LEU A 93 -6.43 -3.97 15.21
CA LEU A 93 -5.10 -4.56 15.32
C LEU A 93 -4.14 -3.72 16.17
N VAL A 94 -4.55 -2.52 16.63
CA VAL A 94 -3.69 -1.62 17.38
C VAL A 94 -3.23 -2.30 18.66
N ASP A 95 -1.92 -2.53 18.73
CA ASP A 95 -1.23 -2.95 19.94
C ASP A 95 -0.84 -1.69 20.73
N PRO A 96 -1.27 -1.54 22.01
CA PRO A 96 -0.98 -0.34 22.79
C PRO A 96 0.50 -0.05 23.04
N GLU A 97 1.36 -1.08 23.01
CA GLU A 97 2.80 -0.93 23.24
C GLU A 97 3.53 -0.50 21.95
N ILE A 98 3.03 -0.92 20.79
CA ILE A 98 3.66 -0.70 19.49
C ILE A 98 3.07 0.51 18.77
N GLY A 99 1.75 0.69 18.86
CA GLY A 99 1.00 1.72 18.16
C GLY A 99 0.99 1.51 16.64
N VAL A 100 1.17 2.62 15.91
CA VAL A 100 1.19 2.68 14.44
C VAL A 100 2.50 3.31 13.96
N PHE A 101 2.86 3.09 12.70
CA PHE A 101 4.06 3.71 12.15
C PHE A 101 3.81 5.17 11.79
N VAL A 102 4.18 6.04 12.73
CA VAL A 102 4.25 7.49 12.56
C VAL A 102 5.59 7.97 13.12
N ASP A 103 6.31 8.75 12.34
CA ASP A 103 7.61 9.32 12.70
C ASP A 103 8.58 8.23 13.25
N VAL A 104 8.73 7.11 12.54
CA VAL A 104 9.57 5.95 12.94
C VAL A 104 10.90 5.85 12.19
N ILE A 105 11.09 6.64 11.13
CA ILE A 105 12.29 6.63 10.28
C ILE A 105 13.17 7.82 10.64
N ASP A 106 14.38 7.50 11.06
CA ASP A 106 15.44 8.48 11.35
C ASP A 106 16.18 8.87 10.07
N LEU A 107 16.34 10.18 9.84
CA LEU A 107 17.03 10.74 8.68
C LEU A 107 18.52 10.41 8.67
N GLU A 108 19.16 10.20 9.82
CA GLU A 108 20.56 9.79 9.91
C GLU A 108 20.78 8.37 9.36
N ARG A 109 19.73 7.54 9.36
CA ARG A 109 19.76 6.17 8.83
C ARG A 109 19.60 6.13 7.30
N ILE A 110 19.14 7.22 6.68
CA ILE A 110 18.99 7.34 5.24
C ILE A 110 20.33 7.77 4.64
N ASN A 111 20.96 6.87 3.87
CA ASN A 111 22.18 7.17 3.12
C ASN A 111 22.07 6.78 1.65
N HIS A 112 22.93 7.38 0.81
CA HIS A 112 22.95 7.16 -0.65
C HIS A 112 23.96 6.09 -1.07
N ALA A 113 24.27 5.14 -0.18
CA ALA A 113 25.22 4.10 -0.52
C ALA A 113 24.65 3.13 -1.55
N TRP A 114 25.52 2.47 -2.31
CA TRP A 114 25.14 1.50 -3.33
C TRP A 114 24.30 0.31 -2.77
N PHE A 115 24.43 0.00 -1.48
CA PHE A 115 23.65 -1.01 -0.77
C PHE A 115 22.27 -0.52 -0.28
N ARG A 116 21.88 0.73 -0.58
CA ARG A 116 20.61 1.32 -0.16
C ARG A 116 19.39 0.43 -0.49
N PRO A 117 19.25 -0.15 -1.69
CA PRO A 117 18.09 -1.00 -1.99
C PRO A 117 17.97 -2.22 -1.07
N LEU A 118 19.10 -2.84 -0.67
CA LEU A 118 19.09 -3.93 0.31
C LEU A 118 18.64 -3.45 1.68
N ARG A 119 19.06 -2.25 2.12
CA ARG A 119 18.58 -1.68 3.39
C ARG A 119 17.10 -1.37 3.37
N GLU A 120 16.58 -0.87 2.25
CA GLU A 120 15.14 -0.65 2.08
C GLU A 120 14.36 -1.97 2.12
N LEU A 121 14.87 -3.03 1.48
CA LEU A 121 14.30 -4.38 1.59
C LEU A 121 14.36 -4.90 3.03
N HIS A 122 15.47 -4.71 3.76
CA HIS A 122 15.55 -5.08 5.17
C HIS A 122 14.53 -4.32 6.03
N MET A 123 14.34 -3.03 5.79
CA MET A 123 13.32 -2.23 6.47
C MET A 123 11.90 -2.75 6.15
N LEU A 124 11.61 -3.04 4.89
CA LEU A 124 10.32 -3.60 4.48
C LEU A 124 10.07 -4.97 5.11
N ARG A 125 11.08 -5.84 5.21
CA ARG A 125 10.96 -7.12 5.91
C ARG A 125 10.68 -6.90 7.39
N TYR A 126 11.41 -6.00 8.04
CA TYR A 126 11.16 -5.66 9.44
C TYR A 126 9.71 -5.22 9.64
N MET A 127 9.20 -4.31 8.81
CA MET A 127 7.80 -3.90 8.87
C MET A 127 6.81 -5.05 8.63
N ALA A 128 7.13 -5.97 7.71
CA ALA A 128 6.35 -7.18 7.45
C ALA A 128 6.32 -8.11 8.67
N ASP A 129 7.46 -8.36 9.30
CA ASP A 129 7.56 -9.18 10.51
C ASP A 129 6.70 -8.61 11.63
N TYR A 130 6.71 -7.28 11.82
CA TYR A 130 5.84 -6.65 12.80
C TYR A 130 4.36 -6.83 12.44
N ALA A 131 3.97 -6.44 11.22
CA ALA A 131 2.60 -6.58 10.75
C ALA A 131 2.06 -8.00 10.90
N CYS A 132 2.84 -9.02 10.57
CA CYS A 132 2.43 -10.42 10.68
C CYS A 132 2.43 -10.92 12.12
N ASN A 133 3.52 -10.73 12.86
CA ASN A 133 3.64 -11.32 14.19
C ASN A 133 2.66 -10.70 15.18
N THR A 134 2.47 -9.38 15.16
CA THR A 134 1.63 -8.69 16.16
C THR A 134 0.17 -8.73 15.74
N GLY A 135 -0.11 -8.40 14.48
CA GLY A 135 -1.47 -8.34 13.97
C GLY A 135 -2.16 -9.71 13.93
N LEU A 136 -1.53 -10.74 13.32
CA LEU A 136 -2.17 -12.05 13.20
C LEU A 136 -2.27 -12.81 14.52
N ARG A 137 -1.36 -12.58 15.48
CA ARG A 137 -1.41 -13.23 16.80
C ARG A 137 -2.28 -12.48 17.82
N SER A 138 -2.84 -11.33 17.45
CA SER A 138 -3.73 -10.56 18.30
C SER A 138 -4.95 -11.38 18.74
N LEU A 139 -5.48 -11.10 19.93
CA LEU A 139 -6.69 -11.75 20.43
C LEU A 139 -7.88 -11.47 19.49
N ALA A 140 -7.98 -10.24 18.96
CA ALA A 140 -9.02 -9.84 18.04
C ALA A 140 -9.06 -10.72 16.78
N VAL A 141 -7.89 -10.99 16.17
CA VAL A 141 -7.80 -11.89 15.01
C VAL A 141 -8.11 -13.32 15.42
N LYS A 142 -7.54 -13.84 16.51
CA LYS A 142 -7.81 -15.22 16.97
C LYS A 142 -9.31 -15.46 17.19
N THR A 143 -10.00 -14.55 17.87
CA THR A 143 -11.45 -14.62 18.08
C THR A 143 -12.21 -14.50 16.77
N PHE A 144 -11.80 -13.60 15.88
CA PHE A 144 -12.47 -13.44 14.59
C PHE A 144 -12.33 -14.67 13.69
N LEU A 145 -11.17 -15.33 13.70
CA LEU A 145 -10.95 -16.58 12.96
C LEU A 145 -11.80 -17.75 13.48
N GLN A 146 -12.35 -17.67 14.68
CA GLN A 146 -13.30 -18.66 15.22
C GLN A 146 -14.75 -18.39 14.80
N SER A 147 -15.05 -17.25 14.17
CA SER A 147 -16.41 -16.92 13.77
C SER A 147 -16.91 -17.76 12.58
N ASP A 148 -18.22 -18.01 12.54
CA ASP A 148 -18.89 -18.68 11.41
C ASP A 148 -19.24 -17.71 10.27
N GLU A 149 -18.65 -16.51 10.28
CA GLU A 149 -18.88 -15.48 9.28
C GLU A 149 -18.55 -15.96 7.87
N LYS A 150 -19.34 -15.51 6.91
CA LYS A 150 -19.15 -15.74 5.47
C LYS A 150 -19.06 -14.40 4.75
N PHE A 151 -18.20 -14.34 3.76
CA PHE A 151 -17.96 -13.13 2.97
C PHE A 151 -18.17 -13.44 1.50
N ASP A 152 -18.73 -12.47 0.78
CA ASP A 152 -18.88 -12.52 -0.67
C ASP A 152 -17.60 -12.05 -1.39
N LEU A 153 -16.81 -11.18 -0.74
CA LEU A 153 -15.59 -10.59 -1.29
C LEU A 153 -14.60 -10.26 -0.18
N ILE A 154 -13.30 -10.44 -0.45
CA ILE A 154 -12.22 -9.92 0.38
C ILE A 154 -11.48 -8.82 -0.37
N LEU A 155 -11.22 -7.69 0.31
CA LEU A 155 -10.31 -6.64 -0.15
C LEU A 155 -9.06 -6.71 0.73
N THR A 156 -7.88 -6.83 0.15
CA THR A 156 -6.64 -6.93 0.93
C THR A 156 -5.53 -6.10 0.32
N GLU A 157 -4.68 -5.56 1.17
CA GLU A 157 -3.48 -4.84 0.72
C GLU A 157 -2.46 -5.80 0.08
N ASN A 158 -1.85 -5.34 -1.03
CA ASN A 158 -0.67 -5.93 -1.65
C ASN A 158 0.51 -4.95 -1.50
N PHE A 159 1.46 -5.32 -0.64
CA PHE A 159 2.64 -4.50 -0.37
C PHE A 159 3.87 -5.36 -0.04
N ASN A 160 4.22 -5.47 1.25
CA ASN A 160 5.48 -6.06 1.72
C ASN A 160 5.30 -7.39 2.45
N THR A 161 4.08 -7.93 2.52
CA THR A 161 3.81 -9.21 3.17
C THR A 161 2.59 -9.92 2.59
N ASP A 162 2.65 -11.25 2.55
CA ASP A 162 1.56 -12.12 2.13
C ASP A 162 0.86 -12.83 3.32
N CYS A 163 1.28 -12.62 4.58
CA CYS A 163 0.77 -13.41 5.71
C CYS A 163 -0.74 -13.27 5.94
N TYR A 164 -1.32 -12.12 5.55
CA TYR A 164 -2.75 -11.86 5.60
C TYR A 164 -3.55 -12.58 4.51
N LEU A 165 -2.89 -13.18 3.51
CA LEU A 165 -3.59 -13.99 2.51
C LEU A 165 -4.23 -15.25 3.10
N GLY A 166 -3.81 -15.68 4.31
CA GLY A 166 -4.47 -16.75 5.05
C GLY A 166 -5.96 -16.51 5.33
N PHE A 167 -6.40 -15.23 5.37
CA PHE A 167 -7.83 -14.89 5.48
C PHE A 167 -8.64 -15.42 4.29
N ILE A 168 -8.05 -15.45 3.08
CA ILE A 168 -8.69 -15.96 1.87
C ILE A 168 -8.90 -17.47 2.00
N TYR A 169 -7.90 -18.20 2.49
CA TYR A 169 -8.02 -19.61 2.80
C TYR A 169 -9.09 -19.89 3.87
N ARG A 170 -9.11 -19.07 4.94
CA ARG A 170 -10.05 -19.25 6.06
C ARG A 170 -11.50 -19.01 5.66
N PHE A 171 -11.77 -17.96 4.90
CA PHE A 171 -13.13 -17.53 4.57
C PHE A 171 -13.60 -18.00 3.19
N LYS A 172 -12.69 -18.49 2.35
CA LYS A 172 -12.96 -19.09 1.04
C LYS A 172 -13.78 -18.20 0.12
N ALA A 173 -13.49 -16.90 0.14
CA ALA A 173 -14.13 -15.90 -0.71
C ALA A 173 -13.15 -15.43 -1.79
N PRO A 174 -13.63 -15.04 -2.99
CA PRO A 174 -12.78 -14.38 -3.98
C PRO A 174 -12.25 -13.06 -3.40
N TYR A 175 -11.08 -12.62 -3.88
CA TYR A 175 -10.46 -11.42 -3.37
C TYR A 175 -9.89 -10.51 -4.45
N ILE A 176 -9.83 -9.23 -4.12
CA ILE A 176 -9.20 -8.17 -4.90
C ILE A 176 -8.04 -7.62 -4.07
N ALA A 177 -6.86 -7.57 -4.69
CA ALA A 177 -5.68 -6.94 -4.12
C ALA A 177 -5.73 -5.42 -4.32
N MET A 178 -5.19 -4.67 -3.36
CA MET A 178 -5.12 -3.21 -3.42
C MET A 178 -3.71 -2.74 -3.09
N SER A 179 -3.14 -1.87 -3.92
CA SER A 179 -1.84 -1.23 -3.66
C SER A 179 -2.02 0.27 -3.46
N SER A 180 -1.47 0.78 -2.36
CA SER A 180 -1.51 2.20 -2.00
C SER A 180 -0.52 3.05 -2.79
N HIS A 181 0.36 2.43 -3.58
CA HIS A 181 1.41 3.05 -4.36
C HIS A 181 1.64 2.28 -5.69
N GLN A 182 2.80 2.47 -6.33
CA GLN A 182 3.19 1.74 -7.55
C GLN A 182 3.33 0.23 -7.31
N ILE A 183 3.05 -0.59 -8.33
CA ILE A 183 3.20 -2.06 -8.25
C ILE A 183 4.61 -2.46 -7.76
N MET A 184 4.68 -3.32 -6.74
CA MET A 184 5.96 -3.81 -6.22
C MET A 184 6.61 -4.80 -7.18
N PRO A 185 7.96 -4.97 -7.14
CA PRO A 185 8.69 -5.84 -8.06
C PRO A 185 8.22 -7.30 -8.09
N TRP A 186 7.62 -7.80 -6.99
CA TRP A 186 7.14 -9.18 -6.87
C TRP A 186 5.69 -9.37 -7.31
N THR A 187 4.88 -8.30 -7.38
CA THR A 187 3.43 -8.39 -7.60
C THR A 187 3.07 -8.77 -9.04
N ASN A 188 3.83 -8.31 -10.04
CA ASN A 188 3.51 -8.56 -11.46
C ASN A 188 3.39 -10.06 -11.77
N ASN A 189 4.31 -10.87 -11.24
CA ASN A 189 4.28 -12.33 -11.42
C ASN A 189 3.02 -12.97 -10.82
N ASP A 190 2.55 -12.47 -9.69
CA ASP A 190 1.36 -13.01 -9.03
C ASP A 190 0.09 -12.66 -9.82
N MET A 191 0.05 -11.49 -10.45
CA MET A 191 -1.07 -11.06 -11.30
C MET A 191 -1.03 -11.59 -12.74
N GLY A 192 0.04 -12.30 -13.12
CA GLY A 192 0.32 -12.68 -14.52
C GLY A 192 0.71 -11.50 -15.43
N ASN A 193 1.00 -10.34 -14.84
CA ASN A 193 1.36 -9.12 -15.54
C ASN A 193 2.83 -9.13 -15.99
N ALA A 194 3.15 -8.42 -17.07
CA ALA A 194 4.51 -8.35 -17.60
C ALA A 194 5.37 -7.32 -16.84
N ASP A 195 6.69 -7.56 -16.82
CA ASP A 195 7.66 -6.55 -16.40
C ASP A 195 8.40 -5.97 -17.60
N ASP A 196 8.60 -4.65 -17.56
CA ASP A 196 9.31 -3.92 -18.60
C ASP A 196 10.52 -3.14 -18.03
N PRO A 197 11.55 -3.84 -17.55
CA PRO A 197 12.69 -3.23 -16.87
C PRO A 197 13.58 -2.38 -17.79
N SER A 198 13.34 -2.36 -19.11
CA SER A 198 14.08 -1.53 -20.06
C SER A 198 13.69 -0.05 -20.01
N TYR A 199 12.51 0.29 -19.48
CA TYR A 199 12.04 1.68 -19.34
C TYR A 199 11.23 1.95 -18.06
N ILE A 200 10.79 0.92 -17.33
CA ILE A 200 10.15 1.06 -16.02
C ILE A 200 11.18 0.75 -14.92
N SER A 201 11.59 1.78 -14.19
CA SER A 201 12.52 1.60 -13.07
C SER A 201 11.84 0.93 -11.87
N VAL A 202 12.55 -0.01 -11.25
CA VAL A 202 12.23 -0.57 -9.94
C VAL A 202 12.25 0.54 -8.90
N LEU A 203 11.23 0.55 -8.02
CA LEU A 203 10.97 1.60 -7.02
C LEU A 203 12.20 2.00 -6.18
N PHE A 204 13.09 1.05 -5.90
CA PHE A 204 14.23 1.21 -4.99
C PHE A 204 15.46 1.92 -5.58
N LEU A 205 15.51 2.14 -6.90
CA LEU A 205 16.75 2.57 -7.57
C LEU A 205 16.88 4.07 -7.78
N GLY A 206 15.76 4.81 -7.72
CA GLY A 206 15.77 6.27 -7.85
C GLY A 206 16.35 6.77 -9.19
N PHE A 207 16.31 5.95 -10.24
CA PHE A 207 16.83 6.34 -11.55
C PHE A 207 15.96 7.43 -12.18
N THR A 208 16.62 8.41 -12.78
CA THR A 208 15.97 9.46 -13.58
C THR A 208 15.75 8.95 -15.00
N LYS A 209 14.59 9.27 -15.58
CA LYS A 209 14.28 8.93 -16.98
C LYS A 209 14.87 9.99 -17.92
N PRO A 210 15.32 9.62 -19.14
CA PRO A 210 15.36 8.26 -19.70
C PRO A 210 16.52 7.42 -19.16
N LEU A 211 16.34 6.09 -19.09
CA LEU A 211 17.37 5.15 -18.63
C LEU A 211 18.41 4.91 -19.73
N ASP A 212 19.69 5.08 -19.41
CA ASP A 212 20.82 4.66 -20.23
C ASP A 212 21.05 3.13 -20.15
N PHE A 213 22.00 2.61 -20.93
CA PHE A 213 22.26 1.17 -20.99
C PHE A 213 22.61 0.56 -19.61
N PHE A 214 23.45 1.24 -18.83
CA PHE A 214 23.89 0.74 -17.53
C PHE A 214 22.76 0.76 -16.50
N SER A 215 21.96 1.82 -16.48
CA SER A 215 20.77 1.92 -15.61
C SER A 215 19.76 0.83 -15.94
N ARG A 216 19.55 0.52 -17.24
CA ARG A 216 18.69 -0.61 -17.65
C ARG A 216 19.22 -1.95 -17.17
N MET A 217 20.52 -2.19 -17.34
CA MET A 217 21.17 -3.43 -16.87
C MET A 217 21.00 -3.59 -15.36
N GLN A 218 21.30 -2.54 -14.59
CA GLN A 218 21.11 -2.52 -13.14
C GLN A 218 19.65 -2.74 -12.76
N ASN A 219 18.72 -2.13 -13.49
CA ASN A 219 17.29 -2.27 -13.23
C ASN A 219 16.81 -3.73 -13.40
N VAL A 220 17.25 -4.43 -14.45
CA VAL A 220 16.95 -5.85 -14.67
C VAL A 220 17.51 -6.71 -13.53
N MET A 221 18.76 -6.45 -13.12
CA MET A 221 19.40 -7.20 -12.03
C MET A 221 18.65 -7.01 -10.71
N TRP A 222 18.31 -5.77 -10.35
CA TRP A 222 17.59 -5.46 -9.11
C TRP A 222 16.14 -5.95 -9.12
N LEU A 223 15.46 -5.93 -10.27
CA LEU A 223 14.13 -6.54 -10.41
C LEU A 223 14.21 -8.03 -10.07
N SER A 224 15.14 -8.75 -10.70
CA SER A 224 15.34 -10.19 -10.49
C SER A 224 15.71 -10.50 -9.04
N LEU A 225 16.63 -9.72 -8.46
CA LEU A 225 17.06 -9.87 -7.08
C LEU A 225 15.92 -9.60 -6.08
N SER A 226 15.12 -8.55 -6.31
CA SER A 226 13.98 -8.22 -5.43
C SER A 226 12.92 -9.31 -5.45
N LYS A 227 12.63 -9.91 -6.62
CA LYS A 227 11.72 -11.06 -6.75
C LYS A 227 12.23 -12.29 -6.01
N MET A 228 13.51 -12.61 -6.17
CA MET A 228 14.16 -13.73 -5.49
C MET A 228 14.13 -13.52 -3.97
N ILE A 229 14.48 -12.32 -3.49
CA ILE A 229 14.41 -11.96 -2.08
C ILE A 229 12.99 -12.11 -1.54
N TYR A 230 11.98 -11.61 -2.25
CA TYR A 230 10.60 -11.72 -1.81
C TYR A 230 10.15 -13.18 -1.70
N GLU A 231 10.41 -13.99 -2.73
CA GLU A 231 10.01 -15.40 -2.77
C GLU A 231 10.67 -16.22 -1.65
N TYR A 232 11.99 -16.09 -1.48
CA TYR A 232 12.73 -17.00 -0.60
C TYR A 232 12.92 -16.49 0.82
N TRP A 233 12.87 -15.17 1.04
CA TRP A 233 13.00 -14.59 2.37
C TRP A 233 11.66 -14.12 2.93
N PHE A 234 10.96 -13.23 2.24
CA PHE A 234 9.73 -12.63 2.78
C PHE A 234 8.61 -13.65 2.87
N ARG A 235 8.27 -14.28 1.73
CA ARG A 235 7.16 -15.22 1.63
C ARG A 235 7.40 -16.49 2.44
N SER A 236 8.65 -16.96 2.53
CA SER A 236 9.01 -18.08 3.42
C SER A 236 8.75 -17.78 4.89
N ALA A 237 9.15 -16.58 5.37
CA ALA A 237 8.91 -16.16 6.74
C ALA A 237 7.40 -15.96 7.01
N ASP A 238 6.70 -15.33 6.07
CA ASP A 238 5.25 -15.12 6.15
C ASP A 238 4.49 -16.44 6.19
N GLN A 239 4.91 -17.44 5.40
CA GLN A 239 4.30 -18.77 5.38
C GLN A 239 4.40 -19.44 6.75
N ALA A 240 5.54 -19.33 7.43
CA ALA A 240 5.73 -19.94 8.74
C ALA A 240 4.74 -19.38 9.77
N ILE A 241 4.59 -18.05 9.81
CA ILE A 241 3.64 -17.37 10.71
C ILE A 241 2.19 -17.70 10.31
N ALA A 242 1.88 -17.68 9.01
CA ALA A 242 0.53 -17.96 8.53
C ALA A 242 0.11 -19.42 8.81
N ASN A 243 1.01 -20.39 8.69
CA ASN A 243 0.73 -21.79 9.04
C ASN A 243 0.39 -21.98 10.53
N GLU A 244 1.05 -21.23 11.42
CA GLU A 244 0.75 -21.25 12.85
C GLU A 244 -0.67 -20.74 13.14
N VAL A 245 -1.09 -19.68 12.45
CA VAL A 245 -2.37 -18.99 12.73
C VAL A 245 -3.54 -19.63 12.00
N PHE A 246 -3.38 -20.01 10.73
CA PHE A 246 -4.45 -20.53 9.88
C PHE A 246 -4.46 -22.07 9.80
N GLY A 247 -3.45 -22.72 10.37
CA GLY A 247 -3.30 -24.17 10.46
C GLY A 247 -2.46 -24.77 9.32
N PRO A 248 -2.03 -26.04 9.49
CA PRO A 248 -1.08 -26.70 8.59
C PRO A 248 -1.63 -27.01 7.19
N GLY A 249 -2.95 -26.90 6.99
CA GLY A 249 -3.60 -27.08 5.69
C GLY A 249 -3.55 -25.86 4.78
N LEU A 250 -2.98 -24.73 5.24
CA LEU A 250 -2.83 -23.53 4.43
C LEU A 250 -1.94 -23.81 3.20
N PRO A 251 -2.41 -23.56 1.97
CA PRO A 251 -1.60 -23.65 0.77
C PRO A 251 -0.39 -22.70 0.80
N LYS A 252 0.48 -22.82 -0.21
CA LYS A 252 1.56 -21.83 -0.33
C LYS A 252 0.95 -20.44 -0.54
N LEU A 253 1.42 -19.44 0.19
CA LEU A 253 0.93 -18.07 0.08
C LEU A 253 1.03 -17.55 -1.37
N LYS A 254 2.03 -17.99 -2.13
CA LYS A 254 2.14 -17.74 -3.58
C LYS A 254 0.93 -18.21 -4.38
N GLU A 255 0.42 -19.41 -4.09
CA GLU A 255 -0.73 -19.99 -4.79
C GLU A 255 -1.99 -19.17 -4.50
N ILE A 256 -2.11 -18.65 -3.27
CA ILE A 256 -3.21 -17.73 -2.91
C ILE A 256 -3.01 -16.36 -3.57
N ALA A 257 -1.78 -15.83 -3.59
CA ALA A 257 -1.43 -14.56 -4.25
C ALA A 257 -1.83 -14.56 -5.74
N GLN A 258 -1.66 -15.70 -6.40
CA GLN A 258 -2.02 -15.89 -7.81
C GLN A 258 -3.54 -16.03 -8.07
N GLN A 259 -4.37 -16.11 -7.03
CA GLN A 259 -5.83 -16.19 -7.14
C GLN A 259 -6.53 -14.82 -7.11
N SER A 260 -5.78 -13.72 -7.05
CA SER A 260 -6.36 -12.38 -7.03
C SER A 260 -7.18 -12.13 -8.30
N GLN A 261 -8.42 -11.67 -8.14
CA GLN A 261 -9.32 -11.39 -9.27
C GLN A 261 -8.95 -10.09 -9.98
N ALA A 262 -8.43 -9.12 -9.23
CA ALA A 262 -7.94 -7.85 -9.74
C ALA A 262 -6.96 -7.22 -8.76
N LEU A 263 -6.08 -6.37 -9.29
CA LEU A 263 -5.21 -5.50 -8.52
C LEU A 263 -5.63 -4.04 -8.77
N LEU A 264 -6.09 -3.37 -7.72
CA LEU A 264 -6.37 -1.94 -7.75
C LEU A 264 -5.11 -1.18 -7.31
N VAL A 265 -4.53 -0.37 -8.19
CA VAL A 265 -3.25 0.30 -7.95
C VAL A 265 -3.46 1.81 -7.86
N ASN A 266 -3.01 2.45 -6.78
CA ASN A 266 -3.07 3.91 -6.63
C ASN A 266 -1.96 4.60 -7.46
N THR A 267 -2.06 4.44 -8.78
CA THR A 267 -1.28 5.13 -9.79
C THR A 267 -2.19 5.67 -10.87
N HIS A 268 -1.68 6.57 -11.69
CA HIS A 268 -2.34 7.00 -12.91
C HIS A 268 -1.31 7.24 -14.02
N SER A 269 -1.64 6.82 -15.23
CA SER A 269 -0.81 6.96 -16.44
C SER A 269 -0.34 8.40 -16.73
N SER A 270 -1.11 9.42 -16.36
CA SER A 270 -0.71 10.83 -16.53
C SER A 270 0.55 11.22 -15.73
N ILE A 271 0.80 10.55 -14.60
CA ILE A 271 1.97 10.79 -13.75
C ILE A 271 3.09 9.78 -14.04
N HIS A 272 2.71 8.53 -14.28
CA HIS A 272 3.68 7.43 -14.39
C HIS A 272 4.07 7.04 -15.82
N GLY A 273 3.46 7.68 -16.81
CA GLY A 273 3.57 7.37 -18.22
C GLY A 273 2.77 6.13 -18.61
N SER A 274 2.75 5.82 -19.91
CA SER A 274 2.14 4.59 -20.42
C SER A 274 2.87 3.37 -19.87
N ARG A 275 2.10 2.39 -19.37
CA ARG A 275 2.60 1.09 -18.93
C ARG A 275 1.68 0.02 -19.51
N PRO A 276 2.23 -1.07 -20.07
CA PRO A 276 1.42 -2.23 -20.42
C PRO A 276 0.91 -2.84 -19.11
N GLN A 277 -0.41 -2.92 -18.98
CA GLN A 277 -1.08 -3.53 -17.83
C GLN A 277 -2.15 -4.48 -18.37
N LEU A 278 -2.31 -5.62 -17.72
CA LEU A 278 -3.45 -6.50 -18.00
C LEU A 278 -4.77 -5.85 -17.56
N PRO A 279 -5.93 -6.24 -18.14
CA PRO A 279 -7.23 -5.66 -17.77
C PRO A 279 -7.63 -5.83 -16.30
N ASN A 280 -7.07 -6.83 -15.62
CA ASN A 280 -7.29 -7.06 -14.19
C ASN A 280 -6.40 -6.18 -13.29
N VAL A 281 -5.51 -5.36 -13.86
CA VAL A 281 -4.73 -4.35 -13.14
C VAL A 281 -5.34 -2.98 -13.43
N VAL A 282 -6.04 -2.43 -12.43
CA VAL A 282 -6.86 -1.22 -12.58
C VAL A 282 -6.23 -0.06 -11.83
N GLU A 283 -5.92 1.00 -12.56
CA GLU A 283 -5.45 2.26 -11.98
C GLU A 283 -6.60 3.00 -11.25
N ILE A 284 -6.42 3.24 -9.95
CA ILE A 284 -7.34 3.96 -9.06
C ILE A 284 -6.66 5.19 -8.44
N GLY A 285 -5.66 5.75 -9.13
CA GLY A 285 -4.91 6.91 -8.69
C GLY A 285 -5.81 8.06 -8.24
N GLY A 286 -5.62 8.54 -7.01
CA GLY A 286 -6.40 9.65 -6.47
C GLY A 286 -7.72 9.25 -5.80
N LEU A 287 -8.01 7.95 -5.63
CA LEU A 287 -9.17 7.44 -4.87
C LEU A 287 -9.33 8.10 -3.49
N HIS A 288 -8.21 8.48 -2.88
CA HIS A 288 -8.14 9.07 -1.54
C HIS A 288 -8.25 10.59 -1.49
N ILE A 289 -8.24 11.23 -2.66
CA ILE A 289 -8.36 12.67 -2.78
C ILE A 289 -9.84 13.03 -2.60
N SER A 290 -10.14 13.79 -1.55
CA SER A 290 -11.49 14.25 -1.28
C SER A 290 -11.95 15.24 -2.35
N SER A 291 -13.20 15.12 -2.81
CA SER A 291 -13.82 16.14 -3.66
C SER A 291 -14.18 17.42 -2.91
N LYS A 292 -14.15 17.38 -1.56
CA LYS A 292 -14.48 18.50 -0.69
C LYS A 292 -13.25 18.93 0.10
N ILE A 293 -12.94 20.22 0.03
CA ILE A 293 -11.95 20.89 0.86
C ILE A 293 -12.61 21.22 2.21
N LYS A 294 -11.97 20.84 3.31
CA LYS A 294 -12.42 21.15 4.66
C LYS A 294 -11.87 22.50 5.10
N PRO A 295 -12.59 23.24 5.97
CA PRO A 295 -12.06 24.46 6.54
C PRO A 295 -10.79 24.17 7.35
N LEU A 296 -9.78 25.03 7.17
CA LEU A 296 -8.55 24.97 7.93
C LEU A 296 -8.78 25.43 9.38
N PRO A 297 -7.94 24.95 10.34
CA PRO A 297 -7.88 25.56 11.67
C PRO A 297 -7.67 27.06 11.57
N LYS A 298 -8.33 27.84 12.45
CA LYS A 298 -8.40 29.30 12.35
C LYS A 298 -7.02 29.96 12.33
N ASP A 299 -6.12 29.50 13.19
CA ASP A 299 -4.72 29.93 13.26
C ASP A 299 -3.94 29.68 11.97
N VAL A 300 -4.14 28.51 11.34
CA VAL A 300 -3.52 28.17 10.05
C VAL A 300 -4.12 29.04 8.95
N ALA A 301 -5.45 29.21 8.94
CA ALA A 301 -6.13 30.05 7.97
C ALA A 301 -5.61 31.50 8.01
N GLU A 302 -5.57 32.12 9.19
CA GLU A 302 -5.07 33.48 9.41
C GLU A 302 -3.60 33.63 9.01
N PHE A 303 -2.76 32.62 9.30
CA PHE A 303 -1.36 32.62 8.89
C PHE A 303 -1.20 32.60 7.37
N LEU A 304 -2.00 31.80 6.67
CA LEU A 304 -2.02 31.75 5.20
C LEU A 304 -2.62 33.02 4.59
N ASP A 305 -3.68 33.58 5.17
CA ASP A 305 -4.35 34.79 4.67
C ASP A 305 -3.45 36.04 4.76
N SER A 306 -2.47 36.02 5.66
CA SER A 306 -1.46 37.08 5.82
C SER A 306 -0.17 36.81 5.03
N ALA A 307 -0.13 35.80 4.17
CA ALA A 307 1.03 35.44 3.35
C ALA A 307 1.01 36.13 1.97
N HIS A 308 1.23 37.45 1.93
CA HIS A 308 1.17 38.23 0.69
C HIS A 308 2.19 37.80 -0.39
N GLU A 309 3.33 37.26 0.03
CA GLU A 309 4.42 36.79 -0.85
C GLU A 309 4.27 35.30 -1.26
N GLY A 310 3.15 34.69 -0.88
CA GLY A 310 2.88 33.27 -1.05
C GLY A 310 3.37 32.41 0.12
N VAL A 311 3.06 31.11 0.02
CA VAL A 311 3.29 30.13 1.08
C VAL A 311 4.17 29.00 0.57
N LEU A 312 5.13 28.58 1.40
CA LEU A 312 5.84 27.31 1.24
C LEU A 312 5.28 26.29 2.25
N TYR A 313 4.76 25.17 1.75
CA TYR A 313 4.41 24.02 2.59
C TYR A 313 5.57 23.02 2.62
N PHE A 314 6.08 22.71 3.82
CA PHE A 314 7.21 21.80 3.99
C PHE A 314 6.86 20.62 4.90
N SER A 315 6.93 19.41 4.35
CA SER A 315 6.62 18.16 5.04
C SER A 315 7.40 17.00 4.41
N LEU A 316 7.98 16.12 5.25
CA LEU A 316 8.61 14.88 4.83
C LEU A 316 7.69 13.65 4.97
N GLY A 317 6.38 13.88 5.08
CA GLY A 317 5.38 12.83 5.21
C GLY A 317 5.21 12.33 6.65
N SER A 318 4.56 11.17 6.78
CA SER A 318 4.11 10.63 8.07
C SER A 318 5.14 9.75 8.79
N MET A 319 6.19 9.29 8.09
CA MET A 319 7.12 8.28 8.62
C MET A 319 8.44 8.86 9.09
N ILE A 320 8.86 10.01 8.55
CA ILE A 320 10.18 10.58 8.77
C ILE A 320 10.17 11.50 9.99
N LYS A 321 11.10 11.27 10.92
CA LYS A 321 11.42 12.18 12.02
C LYS A 321 12.20 13.38 11.50
N MET A 322 11.57 14.52 11.25
CA MET A 322 12.30 15.72 10.84
C MET A 322 13.29 16.23 11.90
N HIS A 323 13.01 16.05 13.20
CA HIS A 323 13.94 16.46 14.25
C HIS A 323 15.25 15.66 14.26
N SER A 324 15.28 14.48 13.63
CA SER A 324 16.49 13.67 13.44
C SER A 324 17.39 14.16 12.30
N MET A 325 17.02 15.25 11.62
CA MET A 325 17.84 15.80 10.55
C MET A 325 19.21 16.25 11.10
N PRO A 326 20.35 15.83 10.48
CA PRO A 326 21.66 16.26 10.92
C PRO A 326 21.76 17.79 11.00
N ARG A 327 22.27 18.31 12.12
CA ARG A 327 22.23 19.74 12.45
C ARG A 327 22.72 20.64 11.32
N LYS A 328 23.83 20.27 10.67
CA LYS A 328 24.38 21.00 9.51
C LYS A 328 23.36 21.16 8.36
N LYS A 329 22.60 20.10 8.03
CA LYS A 329 21.59 20.15 6.97
C LYS A 329 20.37 20.96 7.40
N LEU A 330 19.95 20.79 8.65
CA LEU A 330 18.84 21.53 9.23
C LEU A 330 19.13 23.04 9.25
N ASP A 331 20.31 23.46 9.69
CA ASP A 331 20.73 24.86 9.70
C ASP A 331 20.77 25.45 8.28
N MET A 332 21.23 24.69 7.28
CA MET A 332 21.17 25.13 5.88
C MET A 332 19.73 25.39 5.42
N ILE A 333 18.80 24.46 5.70
CA ILE A 333 17.39 24.62 5.32
C ILE A 333 16.76 25.80 6.06
N LEU A 334 17.01 25.93 7.37
CA LEU A 334 16.52 27.04 8.17
C LEU A 334 17.03 28.38 7.64
N ASN A 335 18.31 28.49 7.27
CA ASN A 335 18.89 29.72 6.71
C ASN A 335 18.26 30.11 5.37
N VAL A 336 17.90 29.14 4.53
CA VAL A 336 17.17 29.41 3.28
C VAL A 336 15.73 29.84 3.58
N ILE A 337 15.05 29.16 4.51
CA ILE A 337 13.69 29.49 4.89
C ILE A 337 13.59 30.88 5.52
N ASP A 338 14.56 31.26 6.35
CA ASP A 338 14.62 32.57 6.99
C ASP A 338 14.91 33.71 6.00
N SER A 339 15.63 33.43 4.90
CA SER A 339 15.99 34.45 3.91
C SER A 339 14.91 34.71 2.85
N ILE A 340 13.91 33.83 2.71
CA ILE A 340 12.83 34.03 1.76
C ILE A 340 11.70 34.87 2.37
N PRO A 341 11.07 35.76 1.59
CA PRO A 341 9.99 36.63 2.10
C PRO A 341 8.66 35.88 2.29
N ARG A 342 8.60 34.59 1.91
CA ARG A 342 7.39 33.76 1.98
C ARG A 342 7.16 33.25 3.40
N LYS A 343 5.88 33.05 3.73
CA LYS A 343 5.51 32.30 4.93
C LYS A 343 5.71 30.80 4.71
N VAL A 344 6.18 30.10 5.74
CA VAL A 344 6.44 28.66 5.65
C VAL A 344 5.59 27.92 6.67
N LEU A 345 4.76 27.00 6.19
CA LEU A 345 4.04 26.06 7.03
C LEU A 345 4.83 24.75 7.08
N TRP A 346 5.39 24.43 8.24
CA TRP A 346 6.33 23.32 8.38
C TRP A 346 5.76 22.27 9.34
N LYS A 347 5.53 21.04 8.85
CA LYS A 347 5.26 19.89 9.73
C LYS A 347 6.49 19.64 10.62
N TRP A 348 6.36 19.65 11.93
CA TRP A 348 7.47 19.37 12.85
C TRP A 348 6.94 18.64 14.07
N GLU A 349 7.36 17.40 14.25
CA GLU A 349 6.77 16.46 15.21
C GLU A 349 7.27 16.64 16.66
N ALA A 350 8.46 17.24 16.86
CA ALA A 350 9.04 17.44 18.18
C ALA A 350 8.50 18.72 18.88
N ASP A 351 8.48 18.71 20.20
CA ASP A 351 8.08 19.89 21.00
C ASP A 351 9.15 20.98 20.98
N GLU A 352 10.42 20.59 20.96
CA GLU A 352 11.53 21.54 20.83
C GLU A 352 11.64 22.02 19.39
N LEU A 353 11.55 23.35 19.21
CA LEU A 353 11.72 23.98 17.92
C LEU A 353 13.22 24.15 17.60
N PRO A 354 13.64 23.92 16.36
CA PRO A 354 15.06 23.92 16.02
C PRO A 354 15.66 25.34 16.00
N ARG A 355 14.80 26.34 15.74
CA ARG A 355 15.04 27.78 15.77
C ARG A 355 13.69 28.51 15.70
N LYS A 356 13.53 29.62 16.43
CA LYS A 356 12.39 30.53 16.27
C LYS A 356 12.59 31.37 15.00
N LEU A 357 11.61 31.37 14.10
CA LEU A 357 11.62 32.10 12.84
C LEU A 357 10.29 32.83 12.66
N ASP A 358 10.32 34.11 12.31
CA ASP A 358 9.11 34.96 12.26
C ASP A 358 8.20 34.62 11.08
N ASN A 359 8.76 34.07 10.01
CA ASN A 359 8.02 33.65 8.82
C ASN A 359 7.61 32.16 8.84
N VAL A 360 7.85 31.41 9.92
CA VAL A 360 7.57 29.97 9.98
C VAL A 360 6.51 29.62 11.03
N MET A 361 5.53 28.83 10.63
CA MET A 361 4.58 28.17 11.52
C MET A 361 4.89 26.67 11.59
N PHE A 362 5.38 26.22 12.74
CA PHE A 362 5.58 24.81 13.03
C PHE A 362 4.29 24.16 13.54
N ARG A 363 3.93 22.98 13.01
CA ARG A 363 2.77 22.19 13.45
C ARG A 363 3.11 20.70 13.46
N LYS A 364 2.72 19.97 14.50
CA LYS A 364 2.93 18.51 14.56
C LYS A 364 2.22 17.75 13.44
N TRP A 365 1.02 18.20 13.09
CA TRP A 365 0.24 17.65 12.01
C TRP A 365 -0.51 18.75 11.26
N LEU A 366 -0.64 18.58 9.95
CA LEU A 366 -1.27 19.56 9.06
C LEU A 366 -2.32 18.86 8.18
N PRO A 367 -3.47 19.49 7.92
CA PRO A 367 -4.44 18.99 6.96
C PRO A 367 -3.92 19.22 5.53
N GLN A 368 -2.95 18.40 5.10
CA GLN A 368 -2.15 18.60 3.90
C GLN A 368 -3.00 18.89 2.64
N PHE A 369 -4.02 18.07 2.38
CA PHE A 369 -4.88 18.25 1.21
C PHE A 369 -5.60 19.62 1.24
N ASP A 370 -6.14 19.99 2.40
CA ASP A 370 -6.89 21.23 2.56
C ASP A 370 -5.98 22.46 2.46
N VAL A 371 -4.72 22.35 2.92
CA VAL A 371 -3.72 23.42 2.78
C VAL A 371 -3.29 23.61 1.32
N ILE A 372 -3.04 22.53 0.59
CA ILE A 372 -2.54 22.59 -0.79
C ILE A 372 -3.66 22.97 -1.79
N SER A 373 -4.92 22.74 -1.42
CA SER A 373 -6.08 23.02 -2.28
C SER A 373 -6.73 24.39 -2.03
N LYS A 374 -6.21 25.15 -1.06
CA LYS A 374 -6.60 26.54 -0.80
C LYS A 374 -5.75 27.46 -1.67
#